data_AF-R6EDI3-F1
#
_entry.id   AF-R6EDI3-F1
#
_cell.length_a   1.000
_cell.length_b   1.000
_cell.length_c   1.000
_cell.angle_alpha   90.00
_cell.angle_beta   90.00
_cell.angle_gamma   90.00
#
_symmetry.space_group_name_H-M   'P 1'
#
loop_
_entity.id
_entity.type
_entity.pdbx_description
1 polymer ?
#
loop_
_entity_poly.entity_id
_entity_poly.type
_entity_poly.pdbx_seq_one_letter_code
_entity_poly.pdbx_strand_id
1 'polypeptide(L)' 'MNNKGIGSIFCLIAAIFMAARYMAAAIFMSNVSSWDAGLFASGLEYIGPELKIASIIALVVGIVFLGVGIYQDIKGKKK' A
#
# COMPACT_ATOMS: atom_id res chain seq x y z
N MET A 1 21.05 -8.32 2.95
CA MET A 1 20.23 -7.28 2.29
C MET A 1 20.29 -6.02 3.13
N ASN A 2 20.58 -4.86 2.53
CA ASN A 2 20.66 -3.60 3.27
C ASN A 2 19.26 -3.18 3.75
N ASN A 3 19.15 -2.57 4.93
CA ASN A 3 17.86 -2.17 5.53
C ASN A 3 17.02 -1.26 4.59
N LYS A 4 17.70 -0.53 3.69
CA LYS A 4 17.10 0.28 2.61
C LYS A 4 16.28 -0.56 1.61
N GLY A 5 16.78 -1.74 1.24
CA GLY A 5 16.10 -2.64 0.31
C GLY A 5 14.88 -3.31 0.92
N ILE A 6 14.93 -3.61 2.21
CA ILE A 6 13.79 -4.18 2.95
C ILE A 6 12.65 -3.15 3.04
N GLY A 7 12.98 -1.90 3.38
CA GLY A 7 12.00 -0.80 3.42
C GLY A 7 11.35 -0.50 2.06
N SER A 8 12.12 -0.50 0.96
CA SER A 8 11.56 -0.26 -0.37
C SER A 8 10.64 -1.39 -0.85
N ILE A 9 11.00 -2.65 -0.56
CA ILE A 9 10.15 -3.81 -0.88
C ILE A 9 8.84 -3.73 -0.11
N PHE A 10 8.88 -3.33 1.17
CA PHE A 10 7.68 -3.23 1.99
C PHE A 10 6.75 -2.09 1.52
N CYS A 11 7.31 -0.95 1.10
CA CYS A 11 6.53 0.11 0.42
C CYS A 11 5.91 -0.39 -0.90
N LEU A 12 6.64 -1.18 -1.68
CA LEU A 12 6.14 -1.76 -2.94
C LEU A 12 4.98 -2.75 -2.67
N ILE A 13 5.10 -3.59 -1.65
CA ILE A 13 4.02 -4.49 -1.21
C ILE A 13 2.79 -3.69 -0.77
N ALA A 14 2.96 -2.61 -0.01
CA ALA A 14 1.86 -1.74 0.40
C ALA A 14 1.12 -1.11 -0.79
N ALA A 15 1.87 -0.64 -1.79
CA ALA A 15 1.33 -0.11 -3.03
C ALA A 15 0.55 -1.16 -3.81
N ILE A 16 1.09 -2.38 -3.94
CA ILE A 16 0.41 -3.52 -4.58
C ILE A 16 -0.90 -3.86 -3.87
N PHE A 17 -0.92 -3.87 -2.53
CA PHE A 17 -2.13 -4.11 -1.75
C PHE A 17 -3.19 -3.03 -1.98
N MET A 18 -2.78 -1.77 -2.05
CA MET A 18 -3.69 -0.66 -2.36
C MET A 18 -4.24 -0.79 -3.78
N ALA A 19 -3.37 -1.06 -4.76
CA ALA A 19 -3.77 -1.28 -6.15
C ALA A 19 -4.71 -2.48 -6.29
N ALA A 20 -4.45 -3.58 -5.59
CA ALA A 20 -5.31 -4.76 -5.60
C ALA A 20 -6.73 -4.45 -5.10
N ARG A 21 -6.86 -3.62 -4.06
CA ARG A 21 -8.18 -3.14 -3.57
C ARG A 21 -8.91 -2.35 -4.66
N TYR A 22 -8.23 -1.39 -5.30
CA TYR A 22 -8.84 -0.57 -6.36
C TYR A 22 -9.17 -1.40 -7.62
N MET A 23 -8.31 -2.35 -7.99
CA MET A 23 -8.56 -3.27 -9.11
C MET A 23 -9.74 -4.20 -8.82
N ALA A 24 -9.85 -4.75 -7.61
CA ALA A 24 -10.99 -5.57 -7.21
C ALA A 24 -12.31 -4.77 -7.29
N ALA A 25 -12.29 -3.51 -6.84
CA ALA A 25 -13.46 -2.63 -6.97
C ALA A 25 -13.80 -2.34 -8.43
N ALA A 26 -12.80 -2.08 -9.27
CA ALA A 26 -12.99 -1.84 -10.70
C ALA A 26 -13.52 -3.07 -11.45
N ILE A 27 -13.05 -4.28 -11.10
CA ILE A 27 -13.55 -5.55 -11.65
C ILE A 27 -15.00 -5.81 -11.20
N PHE A 28 -15.34 -5.48 -9.96
CA PHE A 28 -16.73 -5.60 -9.49
C PHE A 28 -17.64 -4.61 -10.23
N MET A 29 -17.12 -3.41 -10.49
CA MET A 29 -17.82 -2.33 -11.17
C MET A 29 -17.96 -2.56 -12.69
N SER A 30 -17.07 -3.32 -13.32
CA SER A 30 -17.12 -3.59 -14.77
C SER A 30 -18.36 -4.39 -15.19
N ASN A 31 -19.02 -5.06 -14.24
CA ASN A 31 -20.29 -5.76 -14.45
C ASN A 31 -21.52 -4.84 -14.28
N VAL A 32 -21.35 -3.58 -13.85
CA VAL A 32 -22.44 -2.66 -13.54
C VAL A 32 -22.53 -1.57 -14.62
N SER A 33 -23.72 -1.35 -15.16
CA SER A 33 -23.97 -0.49 -16.32
C SER A 33 -23.89 1.02 -16.04
N SER A 34 -23.69 1.44 -14.78
CA SER A 34 -23.66 2.85 -14.39
C SER A 34 -22.41 3.16 -13.57
N TRP A 35 -21.55 4.05 -14.08
CA TRP A 35 -20.25 4.41 -13.49
C TRP A 35 -20.43 5.52 -12.45
N ASP A 36 -21.20 5.22 -11.40
CA ASP A 36 -21.46 6.18 -10.32
C ASP A 36 -20.39 6.09 -9.21
N ALA A 37 -19.93 7.25 -8.72
CA ALA A 37 -18.92 7.32 -7.67
C ALA A 37 -19.40 6.73 -6.34
N GLY A 38 -20.70 6.80 -6.05
CA GLY A 38 -21.31 6.18 -4.87
C GLY A 38 -21.32 4.66 -4.93
N LEU A 39 -21.55 4.09 -6.12
CA LEU A 39 -21.46 2.64 -6.34
C LEU A 39 -20.02 2.14 -6.19
N PHE A 40 -19.04 2.91 -6.67
CA PHE A 40 -17.63 2.59 -6.48
C PHE A 40 -17.22 2.66 -5.00
N ALA A 41 -17.70 3.66 -4.27
CA ALA A 41 -17.49 3.77 -2.83
C ALA A 41 -18.11 2.57 -2.08
N SER A 42 -19.32 2.17 -2.47
CA SER A 42 -20.02 1.00 -1.91
C SER A 42 -19.28 -0.31 -2.23
N GLY A 43 -18.72 -0.44 -3.44
CA GLY A 43 -17.86 -1.57 -3.82
C GLY A 43 -16.54 -1.59 -3.03
N LEU A 44 -15.95 -0.42 -2.76
CA LEU A 44 -14.80 -0.30 -1.86
C LEU A 44 -15.16 -0.71 -0.42
N GLU A 45 -16.36 -0.40 0.04
CA GLU A 45 -16.87 -0.77 1.36
C GLU A 45 -17.12 -2.30 1.45
N TYR A 46 -17.65 -2.88 0.37
CA TYR A 46 -17.89 -4.32 0.23
C TYR A 46 -16.62 -5.17 0.29
N ILE A 47 -15.50 -4.69 -0.27
CA ILE A 47 -14.19 -5.36 -0.16
C ILE A 47 -13.68 -5.40 1.30
N GLY A 48 -14.34 -4.67 2.21
CA GLY A 48 -14.09 -4.70 3.64
C GLY A 48 -12.90 -3.83 4.05
N PRO A 49 -12.83 -3.38 5.31
CA PRO A 49 -11.75 -2.50 5.77
C PRO A 49 -10.40 -3.24 5.93
N GLU A 50 -10.42 -4.57 5.98
CA GLU A 50 -9.29 -5.48 6.18
C GLU A 50 -8.07 -5.12 5.29
N LEU A 51 -8.28 -5.07 3.96
CA LEU A 51 -7.22 -4.75 2.99
C LEU A 51 -6.67 -3.33 3.15
N LYS A 52 -7.53 -2.38 3.54
CA LYS A 52 -7.14 -0.98 3.75
C LYS A 52 -6.26 -0.87 4.99
N ILE A 53 -6.66 -1.53 6.09
CA ILE A 53 -5.89 -1.55 7.34
C ILE A 53 -4.54 -2.24 7.11
N ALA A 54 -4.53 -3.40 6.44
CA ALA A 54 -3.29 -4.11 6.10
C ALA A 54 -2.35 -3.27 5.23
N SER A 55 -2.87 -2.57 4.22
CA SER A 55 -2.08 -1.67 3.36
C SER A 55 -1.48 -0.50 4.15
N ILE A 56 -2.25 0.11 5.06
CA ILE A 56 -1.75 1.21 5.92
C ILE A 56 -0.64 0.71 6.85
N ILE A 57 -0.84 -0.43 7.52
CA ILE A 57 0.18 -1.02 8.40
C ILE A 57 1.44 -1.34 7.60
N ALA A 58 1.28 -1.92 6.40
CA ALA A 58 2.38 -2.20 5.49
C ALA A 58 3.14 -0.93 5.09
N LEU A 59 2.42 0.15 4.76
CA LEU A 59 3.01 1.44 4.42
C LEU A 59 3.81 2.03 5.59
N VAL A 60 3.23 2.04 6.80
CA VAL A 60 3.87 2.59 8.00
C VAL A 60 5.17 1.86 8.32
N VAL A 61 5.13 0.52 8.34
CA VAL A 61 6.33 -0.29 8.58
C VAL A 61 7.37 -0.09 7.49
N GLY A 62 6.95 0.04 6.21
CA GLY A 62 7.84 0.27 5.09
C GLY A 62 8.57 1.61 5.17
N ILE A 63 7.85 2.69 5.51
CA ILE A 63 8.44 4.02 5.73
C ILE A 63 9.42 4.00 6.91
N VAL A 64 9.06 3.36 8.03
CA VAL A 64 9.93 3.26 9.21
C VAL A 64 11.23 2.53 8.87
N PHE A 65 11.14 1.36 8.20
CA PHE A 65 12.33 0.60 7.81
C PHE A 65 13.19 1.34 6.79
N LEU A 66 12.57 2.04 5.84
CA LEU A 66 13.27 2.84 4.84
C LEU A 66 13.99 4.04 5.49
N GLY A 67 13.31 4.74 6.41
CA GLY A 67 13.89 5.84 7.19
C GLY A 67 15.07 5.39 8.06
N VAL A 68 14.94 4.26 8.77
CA VAL A 68 16.04 3.67 9.54
C VAL A 68 17.20 3.26 8.63
N GLY A 69 16.91 2.68 7.47
CA GLY A 69 17.91 2.32 6.48
C GLY A 69 18.68 3.52 5.92
N ILE A 70 17.98 4.63 5.62
CA ILE A 70 18.61 5.89 5.19
C ILE A 70 19.42 6.50 6.34
N TYR A 71 18.89 6.49 7.57
CA TYR A 71 19.57 7.05 8.74
C TYR A 71 20.89 6.32 9.04
N GLN A 72 20.91 4.99 8.97
CA GLN A 72 22.13 4.21 9.15
C GLN A 72 23.17 4.48 8.05
N ASP A 73 22.73 4.69 6.81
CA ASP A 73 23.60 5.01 5.67
C ASP A 73 24.23 6.41 5.80
N ILE A 74 23.45 7.41 6.23
CA ILE A 74 23.97 8.76 6.51
C ILE A 74 24.95 8.73 7.70
N LYS A 75 24.63 7.97 8.76
CA LYS A 75 25.50 7.84 9.94
C LYS A 75 26.77 7.05 9.62
N GLY A 76 26.69 6.06 8.74
CA GLY A 76 27.83 5.26 8.27
C GLY A 76 28.80 6.03 7.38
N LYS A 77 28.30 6.95 6.53
CA LYS A 77 29.14 7.86 5.72
C LYS A 77 29.87 8.95 6.54
N LYS A 78 29.49 9.15 7.80
CA LYS A 78 30.12 10.12 8.71
C LYS A 78 31.33 9.55 9.46
N LYS A 79 31.66 8.28 9.28
CA LYS A 79 32.84 7.61 9.82
C LYS A 79 33.86 7.40 8.71
#